data_AF-A0A2S8B632-F1
#
_entry.id   AF-A0A2S8B632-F1
#
_cell.length_a   1.000
_cell.length_b   1.000
_cell.length_c   1.000
_cell.angle_alpha   90.00
_cell.angle_beta   90.00
_cell.angle_gamma   90.00
#
_symmetry.space_group_name_H-M   'P 1'
#
loop_
_entity.id
_entity.type
_entity.pdbx_description
1 polymer ?
#
loop_
_entity_poly.entity_id
_entity_poly.type
_entity_poly.pdbx_seq_one_letter_code
_entity_poly.pdbx_strand_id
1 'polypeptide(L)'
;MLWAIYLLGALSGLIGSRALTVMARGGVEQRNLVAIILAGFGMLSTFAILIAGFWVFSWYMPVATFILLSVITAFTVTQRSLAPLFVMKPVFDIIAIGCATAFIYLAILQG
;
A
#
# COMPACT_ATOMS: atom_id res chain seq x y z
N MET A 1 -4.03 9.43 15.85
CA MET A 1 -2.82 9.48 14.99
C MET A 1 -2.52 8.15 14.32
N LEU A 2 -2.46 7.02 15.06
CA LEU A 2 -2.24 5.68 14.47
C LEU A 2 -3.19 5.32 13.33
N TRP A 3 -4.47 5.66 13.45
CA TRP A 3 -5.47 5.45 12.41
C TRP A 3 -5.13 6.11 11.08
N ALA A 4 -4.61 7.34 11.09
CA ALA A 4 -4.26 8.05 9.86
C ALA A 4 -3.05 7.40 9.16
N ILE A 5 -2.05 6.98 9.94
CA ILE A 5 -0.84 6.32 9.43
C ILE A 5 -1.20 4.94 8.84
N TYR A 6 -2.06 4.19 9.52
CA TYR A 6 -2.58 2.91 9.05
C TYR A 6 -3.32 3.06 7.72
N LEU A 7 -4.29 3.98 7.66
CA LEU A 7 -5.11 4.21 6.46
C LEU A 7 -4.25 4.67 5.28
N LEU A 8 -3.34 5.61 5.50
CA LEU A 8 -2.48 6.15 4.44
C LEU A 8 -1.50 5.10 3.91
N GLY A 9 -0.89 4.30 4.80
CA GLY A 9 0.00 3.21 4.43
C GLY A 9 -0.72 2.10 3.67
N ALA A 10 -1.87 1.64 4.18
CA ALA A 10 -2.67 0.60 3.54
C ALA A 10 -3.22 1.04 2.17
N LEU A 11 -3.70 2.29 2.05
CA LEU A 11 -4.19 2.84 0.78
C LEU A 11 -3.06 2.93 -0.25
N SER A 12 -1.90 3.47 0.14
CA SER A 12 -0.75 3.62 -0.76
C SER A 12 -0.25 2.27 -1.26
N GLY A 13 -0.18 1.28 -0.36
CA GLY A 13 0.18 -0.10 -0.69
C GLY A 13 -0.78 -0.78 -1.66
N LEU A 14 -2.10 -0.61 -1.46
CA LEU A 14 -3.13 -1.17 -2.34
C LEU A 14 -3.12 -0.52 -3.74
N ILE A 15 -2.95 0.81 -3.81
CA ILE A 15 -2.79 1.53 -5.08
C ILE A 15 -1.53 1.05 -5.81
N GLY A 16 -0.40 0.98 -5.11
CA GLY A 16 0.88 0.51 -5.66
C GLY A 16 0.83 -0.94 -6.15
N SER A 17 0.10 -1.81 -5.46
CA SER A 17 -0.10 -3.21 -5.84
C SER A 17 -0.98 -3.35 -7.08
N ARG A 18 -2.08 -2.59 -7.15
CA ARG A 18 -2.97 -2.59 -8.31
C ARG A 18 -2.28 -2.06 -9.57
N ALA A 19 -1.47 -1.01 -9.44
CA ALA A 19 -0.66 -0.50 -10.55
C ALA A 19 0.28 -1.58 -11.10
N LEU A 20 0.90 -2.39 -10.22
CA LEU A 20 1.79 -3.49 -10.62
C LEU A 20 1.03 -4.63 -11.31
N THR A 21 -0.16 -5.03 -10.81
CA THR A 21 -0.98 -6.06 -11.46
C THR A 21 -1.42 -5.63 -12.86
N VAL A 22 -1.79 -4.35 -13.04
CA VAL A 22 -2.17 -3.82 -14.35
C VAL A 22 -0.97 -3.75 -15.29
N MET A 23 0.22 -3.40 -14.79
CA MET A 23 1.48 -3.43 -15.55
C MET A 23 1.79 -4.84 -16.07
N ALA A 24 1.70 -5.84 -15.19
CA ALA A 24 1.93 -7.24 -15.56
C ALA A 24 0.96 -7.73 -16.65
N ARG A 25 -0.31 -7.31 -16.59
CA ARG A 25 -1.31 -7.61 -17.63
C ARG A 25 -1.08 -6.85 -18.93
N GLY A 26 -0.51 -5.64 -18.86
CA GLY A 26 -0.22 -4.79 -20.00
C GLY A 26 1.09 -5.13 -20.73
N GLY A 27 1.86 -6.12 -20.27
CA GLY A 27 3.15 -6.49 -20.87
C GLY A 27 4.22 -5.40 -20.78
N VAL A 28 4.06 -4.44 -19.85
CA VAL A 28 4.98 -3.32 -19.70
C VAL A 28 6.15 -3.77 -18.82
N GLU A 29 7.32 -3.99 -19.44
CA GLU A 29 8.54 -4.32 -18.71
C GLU A 29 9.14 -3.09 -18.03
N GLN A 30 9.19 -3.12 -16.69
CA GLN A 30 9.86 -2.08 -15.91
C GLN A 30 11.36 -2.42 -15.80
N ARG A 31 12.22 -1.68 -16.51
CA ARG A 31 13.67 -1.93 -16.56
C ARG A 31 14.47 -1.25 -15.44
N ASN A 32 13.82 -0.45 -14.60
CA ASN A 32 14.48 0.26 -13.51
C ASN A 32 14.59 -0.63 -12.27
N LEU A 33 15.81 -1.10 -11.98
CA LEU A 33 16.13 -1.94 -10.81
C LEU A 33 15.63 -1.35 -9.49
N VAL A 34 15.72 -0.03 -9.31
CA VAL A 34 15.28 0.64 -8.08
C VAL A 34 13.77 0.51 -7.89
N ALA A 35 12.99 0.64 -8.97
CA ALA A 35 11.53 0.51 -8.93
C ALA A 35 11.09 -0.92 -8.63
N ILE A 36 11.82 -1.93 -9.14
CA ILE A 36 11.55 -3.35 -8.87
C ILE A 36 11.80 -3.65 -7.38
N ILE A 37 12.94 -3.20 -6.84
CA ILE A 37 13.28 -3.39 -5.44
C ILE A 37 12.25 -2.70 -4.53
N LEU A 38 11.91 -1.45 -4.82
CA LEU A 38 10.89 -0.70 -4.08
C LEU A 38 9.52 -1.37 -4.15
N ALA A 39 9.14 -1.95 -5.28
CA ALA A 39 7.88 -2.67 -5.40
C ALA A 39 7.83 -3.91 -4.50
N GLY A 40 8.94 -4.66 -4.39
CA GLY A 40 9.06 -5.79 -3.47
C GLY A 40 8.92 -5.36 -2.00
N PHE A 41 9.67 -4.33 -1.59
CA PHE A 41 9.58 -3.79 -0.23
C PHE A 41 8.22 -3.15 0.07
N GLY A 42 7.58 -2.52 -0.93
CA GLY A 42 6.24 -1.94 -0.83
C GLY A 42 5.16 -2.99 -0.58
N MET A 43 5.25 -4.16 -1.22
CA MET A 43 4.35 -5.28 -0.92
C MET A 43 4.54 -5.80 0.50
N LEU A 44 5.80 -6.03 0.91
CA LEU A 44 6.11 -6.50 2.27
C LEU A 44 5.64 -5.52 3.34
N SER A 45 5.83 -4.21 3.14
CA SER A 45 5.39 -3.18 4.08
C SER A 45 3.87 -3.11 4.18
N THR A 46 3.16 -3.31 3.08
CA THR A 46 1.69 -3.38 3.07
C THR A 46 1.17 -4.59 3.84
N PHE A 47 1.82 -5.75 3.74
CA PHE A 47 1.48 -6.91 4.57
C PHE A 47 1.78 -6.64 6.05
N ALA A 48 2.95 -6.08 6.35
CA ALA A 48 3.36 -5.78 7.72
C ALA A 48 2.41 -4.81 8.42
N ILE A 49 1.96 -3.74 7.73
CA ILE A 49 1.03 -2.78 8.32
C ILE A 49 -0.35 -3.40 8.55
N LEU A 50 -0.84 -4.28 7.66
CA LEU A 50 -2.10 -4.99 7.84
C LEU A 50 -2.03 -5.93 9.06
N ILE A 51 -0.97 -6.74 9.17
CA ILE A 51 -0.77 -7.65 10.31
C ILE A 51 -0.67 -6.87 11.63
N ALA A 52 0.13 -5.80 11.64
CA ALA A 52 0.22 -4.93 12.81
C ALA A 52 -1.13 -4.27 13.14
N GLY A 53 -1.94 -3.94 12.13
CA GLY A 53 -3.30 -3.44 12.32
C GLY A 53 -4.21 -4.41 13.07
N PHE A 54 -4.11 -5.72 12.78
CA PHE A 54 -4.84 -6.76 13.53
C PHE A 54 -4.37 -6.91 14.98
N TRP A 55 -3.14 -6.52 15.28
CA TRP A 55 -2.59 -6.54 16.64
C TRP A 55 -3.03 -5.33 17.47
N VAL A 56 -3.10 -4.15 16.84
CA VAL A 56 -3.38 -2.87 17.51
C VAL A 56 -4.87 -2.57 17.62
N PHE A 57 -5.65 -2.94 16.61
CA PHE A 57 -7.08 -2.64 16.54
C PHE A 57 -7.93 -3.90 16.71
N SER A 58 -9.19 -3.73 17.09
CA SER A 58 -10.15 -4.84 17.13
C SER A 58 -10.28 -5.49 15.75
N TRP A 59 -10.41 -6.82 15.69
CA TRP A 59 -10.35 -7.62 14.46
C TRP A 59 -11.26 -7.13 13.30
N TYR A 60 -12.43 -6.54 13.61
CA TYR A 60 -13.37 -6.05 12.60
C TYR A 60 -12.91 -4.76 11.92
N MET A 61 -12.05 -3.97 12.57
CA MET A 61 -11.56 -2.68 12.08
C MET A 61 -10.60 -2.82 10.87
N PRO A 62 -9.54 -3.65 10.93
CA PRO A 62 -8.69 -3.92 9.77
C PRO A 62 -9.47 -4.51 8.59
N VAL A 63 -10.43 -5.39 8.87
CA VAL A 63 -11.28 -6.04 7.84
C VAL A 63 -12.14 -5.02 7.12
N ALA A 64 -12.88 -4.18 7.86
CA ALA A 64 -13.71 -3.13 7.26
C ALA A 64 -12.86 -2.14 6.46
N THR A 65 -11.68 -1.79 6.97
CA THR A 65 -10.74 -0.89 6.29
C THR A 65 -10.24 -1.50 4.98
N PHE A 66 -9.84 -2.77 4.99
CA PHE A 66 -9.35 -3.46 3.79
C PHE A 66 -10.43 -3.51 2.69
N ILE A 67 -11.68 -3.81 3.06
CA ILE A 67 -12.82 -3.81 2.13
C ILE A 67 -13.01 -2.41 1.55
N LEU A 68 -13.09 -1.39 2.39
CA LEU A 68 -13.34 -0.01 1.97
C LEU A 68 -12.23 0.52 1.05
N LEU A 69 -10.97 0.30 1.41
CA LEU A 69 -9.82 0.72 0.58
C LEU A 69 -9.75 -0.06 -0.73
N SER A 70 -10.11 -1.34 -0.74
CA SER A 70 -10.19 -2.15 -1.97
C SER A 70 -11.24 -1.59 -2.93
N VAL A 71 -12.39 -1.16 -2.42
CA VAL A 71 -13.43 -0.52 -3.22
C VAL A 71 -12.94 0.83 -3.76
N ILE A 72 -12.35 1.69 -2.92
CA ILE A 72 -11.82 3.00 -3.34
C ILE A 72 -10.76 2.84 -4.43
N THR A 73 -9.79 1.94 -4.23
CA THR A 73 -8.76 1.64 -5.23
C THR A 73 -9.34 1.06 -6.52
N ALA A 74 -10.48 0.36 -6.43
CA ALA A 74 -11.18 -0.13 -7.60
C ALA A 74 -11.79 0.96 -8.47
N PHE A 75 -12.36 2.00 -7.87
CA PHE A 75 -12.94 3.13 -8.58
C PHE A 75 -11.91 4.15 -9.05
N THR A 76 -10.85 4.38 -8.26
CA THR A 76 -9.83 5.40 -8.57
C THR A 76 -8.86 4.96 -9.67
N VAL A 77 -8.51 3.68 -9.73
CA VAL A 77 -7.57 3.15 -10.73
C VAL A 77 -8.34 2.62 -11.95
N THR A 78 -8.66 3.54 -12.87
CA THR A 78 -9.27 3.27 -14.20
C THR A 78 -8.23 3.39 -15.32
N GLN A 79 -8.46 2.75 -16.47
CA GLN A 79 -7.47 2.62 -17.56
C GLN A 79 -6.87 3.95 -18.07
N ARG A 80 -7.61 5.06 -18.02
CA ARG A 80 -7.11 6.40 -18.42
C ARG A 80 -6.13 7.01 -17.42
N SER A 81 -6.13 6.57 -16.16
CA SER A 81 -5.28 7.08 -15.07
C SER A 81 -3.95 6.31 -14.95
N LEU A 82 -3.73 5.27 -15.75
CA LEU A 82 -2.61 4.34 -15.55
C LEU A 82 -1.23 4.96 -15.79
N ALA A 83 -1.07 5.80 -16.81
CA ALA A 83 0.21 6.45 -17.11
C ALA A 83 0.79 7.26 -15.93
N PRO A 84 0.04 8.18 -15.29
CA PRO A 84 0.54 8.89 -14.11
C PRO A 84 0.69 7.99 -12.89
N LEU A 85 -0.17 6.98 -12.71
CA LEU A 85 -0.04 5.98 -11.63
C LEU A 85 1.26 5.16 -11.73
N PHE A 86 1.74 4.88 -12.94
CA PHE A 86 3.02 4.17 -13.14
C PHE A 86 4.23 5.00 -12.73
N VAL A 87 4.22 6.31 -13.06
CA VAL A 87 5.31 7.22 -12.67
C VAL A 87 5.32 7.43 -11.16
N MET A 88 4.14 7.50 -10.53
CA MET A 88 4.02 7.70 -9.09
C MET A 88 4.14 6.41 -8.26
N LYS A 89 4.17 5.23 -8.87
CA LYS A 89 4.25 3.95 -8.14
C LYS A 89 5.40 3.90 -7.11
N PRO A 90 6.66 4.26 -7.45
CA PRO A 90 7.75 4.24 -6.47
C PRO A 90 7.49 5.17 -5.29
N VAL A 91 6.78 6.28 -5.51
CA VAL A 91 6.40 7.22 -4.44
C VAL A 91 5.38 6.56 -3.50
N PHE A 92 4.37 5.88 -4.04
CA PHE A 92 3.40 5.13 -3.22
C PHE A 92 4.07 4.00 -2.42
N ASP A 93 5.05 3.30 -3.00
CA ASP A 93 5.79 2.25 -2.31
C ASP A 93 6.64 2.84 -1.15
N ILE A 94 7.30 3.99 -1.35
CA ILE A 94 8.04 4.70 -0.28
C ILE A 94 7.09 5.15 0.83
N ILE A 95 5.94 5.72 0.49
CA ILE A 95 4.93 6.14 1.48
C ILE A 95 4.44 4.93 2.28
N ALA A 96 4.15 3.81 1.61
CA ALA A 96 3.72 2.58 2.28
C ALA A 96 4.78 2.06 3.26
N ILE A 97 6.07 2.04 2.86
CA ILE A 97 7.19 1.64 3.72
C ILE A 97 7.34 2.58 4.92
N GLY A 98 7.29 3.90 4.69
CA GLY A 98 7.38 4.90 5.75
C GLY A 98 6.26 4.77 6.77
N CYS A 99 5.01 4.62 6.29
CA CYS A 99 3.85 4.45 7.15
C CYS A 99 3.86 3.11 7.88
N ALA A 100 4.29 2.02 7.26
CA ALA A 100 4.41 0.72 7.93
C ALA A 100 5.43 0.79 9.07
N THR A 101 6.61 1.36 8.81
CA THR A 101 7.66 1.53 9.83
C THR A 101 7.18 2.41 10.98
N ALA A 102 6.59 3.57 10.67
CA ALA A 102 6.07 4.49 11.69
C ALA A 102 4.91 3.87 12.50
N PHE A 103 4.01 3.14 11.84
CA PHE A 103 2.89 2.48 12.50
C PHE A 103 3.37 1.37 13.44
N ILE A 104 4.27 0.50 13.00
CA ILE A 104 4.83 -0.58 13.82
C ILE A 104 5.58 0.00 15.02
N TYR A 105 6.40 1.03 14.82
CA TYR A 105 7.10 1.69 15.91
C TYR A 105 6.14 2.24 16.97
N LEU A 106 5.09 2.96 16.54
CA LEU A 106 4.09 3.50 17.45
C LEU A 106 3.21 2.42 18.08
N ALA A 107 2.95 1.32 17.37
CA ALA A 107 2.22 0.16 17.90
C ALA A 107 2.99 -0.50 19.05
N ILE A 108 4.30 -0.67 18.90
CA ILE A 108 5.18 -1.22 19.95
C ILE A 108 5.22 -0.29 21.17
N LEU A 109 5.23 1.03 20.97
CA LEU A 109 5.25 1.98 22.10
C LEU A 109 3.92 2.07 22.86
N GLN A 110 2.81 1.61 22.27
CA GLN A 110 1.48 1.65 22.88
C GLN A 110 1.04 0.32 23.50
N GLY A 111 1.72 -0.79 23.18
CA GLY A 111 1.50 -2.10 23.78
C GLY A 111 2.33 -2.30 25.04
#